data_AF-A0A8H7CCZ6-F1
#
_entry.id   AF-A0A8H7CCZ6-F1
#
_cell.length_a   1.000
_cell.length_b   1.000
_cell.length_c   1.000
_cell.angle_alpha   90.00
_cell.angle_beta   90.00
_cell.angle_gamma   90.00
#
_symmetry.space_group_name_H-M   'P 1'
#
loop_
_entity.id
_entity.type
_entity.pdbx_description
1 polymer ?
#
loop_
_entity_poly.entity_id
_entity_poly.type
_entity_poly.pdbx_seq_one_letter_code
_entity_poly.pdbx_strand_id
1 'polypeptide(L)'
;MNHATHPCYKNPNPRSRLMPDITFTLKYMKMCANTIPQNYPYELPAIEGFVKLHVPFFEFRGHGAPPVDIGTPGDVYIDLTPSAYALYCKCEEDWAKWAGPAAALSEVLAHPHFADCREARFVNFHPEEGTEWVCARTISRRRLALREAGVLKDSDGARESLDLASTIIQGYLAGTPVKRPSSPPPSVRSARSTTSRGHKDSKASEAFYPSKRARTLASSSSVSVALAANRAKSKAPPPPSPPYAFRHPSPDPATTQLEKELKALQADKELHSLRRRKRDLMASLPTVHGFTLSPELLQKVEKEYNKFHPSAVPSVTPAEAKLALPELRCRVDQAKKALLATKMKRTEAEKQLAERRQWCDAIRQKS
;
A
#
# COMPACT_ATOMS: atom_id res chain seq x y z
N MET A 1 -17.05 -21.64 -17.59
CA MET A 1 -15.75 -22.15 -18.05
C MET A 1 -15.19 -22.98 -16.90
N ASN A 2 -14.72 -24.19 -17.16
CA ASN A 2 -14.08 -25.00 -16.12
C ASN A 2 -12.68 -24.41 -15.93
N HIS A 3 -12.47 -23.70 -14.83
CA HIS A 3 -11.15 -23.19 -14.49
C HIS A 3 -10.29 -24.37 -14.02
N ALA A 4 -9.00 -24.35 -14.37
CA ALA A 4 -8.07 -25.39 -13.93
C ALA A 4 -7.54 -25.06 -12.53
N THR A 5 -7.14 -26.07 -11.76
CA THR A 5 -6.36 -25.85 -10.54
C THR A 5 -5.03 -25.17 -10.90
N HIS A 6 -4.63 -24.14 -10.14
CA HIS A 6 -3.37 -23.44 -10.37
C HIS A 6 -2.17 -24.41 -10.39
N PRO A 7 -1.21 -24.27 -11.32
CA PRO A 7 -0.08 -25.20 -11.43
C PRO A 7 0.73 -25.35 -10.14
N CYS A 8 0.92 -24.26 -9.39
CA CYS A 8 1.59 -24.29 -8.08
C CYS A 8 0.92 -25.21 -7.05
N TYR A 9 -0.40 -25.41 -7.13
CA TYR A 9 -1.11 -26.34 -6.25
C TYR A 9 -1.10 -27.76 -6.80
N LYS A 10 -1.14 -27.92 -8.12
CA LYS A 10 -1.07 -29.23 -8.79
C LYS A 10 0.31 -29.88 -8.68
N ASN A 11 1.37 -29.08 -8.75
CA ASN A 11 2.75 -29.49 -8.61
C ASN A 11 3.46 -28.62 -7.54
N PRO A 12 3.25 -28.92 -6.25
CA PRO A 12 3.79 -28.12 -5.16
C PRO A 12 5.32 -28.23 -5.03
N ASN A 13 5.93 -29.25 -5.66
CA ASN A 13 7.36 -29.52 -5.60
C ASN A 13 7.97 -29.60 -7.01
N PRO A 14 8.00 -28.49 -7.78
CA PRO A 14 8.59 -28.48 -9.11
C PRO A 14 10.08 -28.85 -9.04
N ARG A 15 10.52 -29.74 -9.94
CA ARG A 15 11.92 -30.17 -10.06
C ARG A 15 12.35 -30.07 -11.52
N SER A 16 13.55 -29.56 -11.75
CA SER A 16 14.20 -29.63 -13.05
C SER A 16 14.97 -30.94 -13.18
N ARG A 17 14.88 -31.58 -14.34
CA ARG A 17 15.75 -32.70 -14.75
C ARG A 17 17.08 -32.20 -15.29
N LEU A 18 17.09 -31.01 -15.89
CA LEU A 18 18.27 -30.39 -16.49
C LEU A 18 19.19 -29.73 -15.43
N MET A 19 18.61 -29.23 -14.33
CA MET A 19 19.33 -28.57 -13.25
C MET A 19 18.83 -29.05 -11.88
N PRO A 20 19.32 -30.21 -11.38
CA PRO A 20 18.80 -30.85 -10.18
C PRO A 20 18.98 -30.02 -8.90
N ASP A 21 19.94 -29.09 -8.88
CA ASP A 21 20.27 -28.25 -7.73
C ASP A 21 19.42 -26.97 -7.64
N ILE A 22 18.43 -26.78 -8.52
CA ILE A 22 17.51 -25.64 -8.44
C ILE A 22 16.70 -25.72 -7.15
N THR A 23 16.68 -24.60 -6.42
CA THR A 23 15.79 -24.41 -5.28
C THR A 23 14.60 -23.56 -5.69
N PHE A 24 13.49 -23.68 -4.97
CA PHE A 24 12.30 -22.88 -5.23
C PHE A 24 11.63 -22.44 -3.94
N THR A 25 10.88 -21.34 -4.00
CA THR A 25 10.04 -20.83 -2.91
C THR A 25 8.69 -20.44 -3.47
N LEU A 26 7.60 -20.90 -2.84
CA LEU A 26 6.25 -20.47 -3.19
C LEU A 26 5.99 -19.06 -2.64
N LYS A 27 5.68 -18.13 -3.52
CA LYS A 27 5.32 -16.75 -3.20
C LYS A 27 3.90 -16.43 -3.66
N TYR A 28 3.40 -15.27 -3.22
CA TYR A 28 2.05 -14.82 -3.52
C TYR A 28 2.03 -13.35 -3.94
N MET A 29 1.40 -13.09 -5.08
CA MET A 29 1.05 -11.74 -5.51
C MET A 29 -0.34 -11.38 -4.97
N LYS A 30 -0.46 -10.18 -4.38
CA LYS A 30 -1.73 -9.67 -3.87
C LYS A 30 -2.48 -8.89 -4.95
N MET A 31 -3.72 -9.29 -5.23
CA MET A 31 -4.59 -8.65 -6.20
C MET A 31 -5.97 -8.38 -5.62
N CYS A 32 -6.69 -7.40 -6.16
CA CYS A 32 -8.10 -7.20 -5.82
C CYS A 32 -8.93 -8.20 -6.64
N ALA A 33 -9.98 -8.77 -6.06
CA ALA A 33 -10.81 -9.75 -6.75
C ALA A 33 -11.41 -9.20 -8.06
N ASN A 34 -11.78 -7.92 -8.06
CA ASN A 34 -12.32 -7.23 -9.24
C ASN A 34 -11.25 -6.80 -10.27
N THR A 35 -9.97 -7.10 -10.04
CA THR A 35 -8.89 -6.83 -10.98
C THR A 35 -8.28 -8.08 -11.59
N ILE A 36 -8.77 -9.27 -11.21
CA ILE A 36 -8.46 -10.51 -11.92
C ILE A 36 -9.21 -10.51 -13.26
N PRO A 37 -8.53 -10.70 -14.39
CA PRO A 37 -9.18 -10.79 -15.69
C PRO A 37 -10.15 -11.98 -15.74
N GLN A 38 -11.25 -11.83 -16.48
CA GLN A 38 -12.25 -12.88 -16.64
C GLN A 38 -11.69 -14.14 -17.33
N ASN A 39 -10.66 -13.98 -18.16
CA ASN A 39 -9.96 -15.06 -18.85
C ASN A 39 -8.77 -15.63 -18.04
N TYR A 40 -8.65 -15.32 -16.75
CA TYR A 40 -7.62 -15.94 -15.91
C TYR A 40 -7.85 -17.47 -15.86
N PRO A 41 -6.87 -18.30 -16.27
CA PRO A 41 -7.12 -19.71 -16.56
C PRO A 41 -7.27 -20.59 -15.31
N TYR A 42 -6.96 -20.04 -14.13
CA TYR A 42 -6.86 -20.81 -12.90
C TYR A 42 -7.88 -20.41 -11.84
N GLU A 43 -8.34 -21.39 -11.07
CA GLU A 43 -9.10 -21.15 -9.85
C GLU A 43 -8.19 -20.58 -8.77
N LEU A 44 -8.62 -19.48 -8.17
CA LEU A 44 -7.97 -18.91 -6.99
C LEU A 44 -8.85 -19.19 -5.77
N PRO A 45 -8.32 -19.79 -4.69
CA PRO A 45 -9.10 -20.03 -3.50
C PRO A 45 -9.60 -18.68 -2.95
N ALA A 46 -10.93 -18.52 -2.90
CA ALA A 46 -11.54 -17.37 -2.27
C ALA A 46 -11.28 -17.47 -0.76
N ILE A 47 -10.52 -16.52 -0.21
CA ILE A 47 -10.38 -16.40 1.23
C ILE A 47 -11.61 -15.61 1.71
N GLU A 48 -12.51 -16.25 2.45
CA GLU A 48 -13.76 -15.65 2.92
C GLU A 48 -13.53 -14.27 3.57
N GLY A 49 -14.31 -13.28 3.14
CA GLY A 49 -14.26 -11.93 3.68
C GLY A 49 -13.17 -11.01 3.11
N PHE A 50 -12.29 -11.50 2.23
CA PHE A 50 -11.23 -10.67 1.64
C PHE A 50 -11.59 -10.18 0.24
N VAL A 51 -11.49 -8.86 0.06
CA VAL A 51 -11.49 -8.21 -1.28
C VAL A 51 -10.19 -8.52 -2.05
N LYS A 52 -9.23 -9.19 -1.40
CA LYS A 52 -7.90 -9.47 -1.93
C LYS A 52 -7.73 -10.97 -2.18
N LEU A 53 -7.31 -11.30 -3.39
CA LEU A 53 -6.91 -12.64 -3.80
C LEU A 53 -5.38 -12.73 -3.79
N HIS A 54 -4.87 -13.93 -3.54
CA HIS A 54 -3.46 -14.27 -3.60
C HIS A 54 -3.24 -15.14 -4.85
N VAL A 55 -2.47 -14.63 -5.80
CA VAL A 55 -2.04 -15.37 -6.98
C VAL A 55 -0.69 -16.03 -6.67
N PRO A 56 -0.63 -17.36 -6.55
CA PRO A 56 0.63 -18.04 -6.25
C PRO A 56 1.58 -18.01 -7.46
N PHE A 57 2.88 -17.95 -7.20
CA PHE A 57 3.93 -18.15 -8.19
C PHE A 57 5.17 -18.71 -7.51
N PHE A 58 5.99 -19.46 -8.24
CA PHE A 58 7.29 -19.92 -7.75
C PHE A 58 8.39 -18.92 -8.06
N GLU A 59 9.24 -18.67 -7.07
CA GLU A 59 10.57 -18.11 -7.27
C GLU A 59 11.57 -19.25 -7.28
N PHE A 60 12.17 -19.51 -8.44
CA PHE A 60 13.26 -20.46 -8.61
C PHE A 60 14.61 -19.76 -8.43
N ARG A 61 15.62 -20.49 -7.96
CA ARG A 61 16.99 -20.02 -7.83
C ARG A 61 17.97 -21.12 -8.27
N GLY A 62 18.91 -20.78 -9.14
CA GLY A 62 19.90 -21.72 -9.69
C GLY A 62 21.07 -20.99 -10.33
N HIS A 63 22.07 -21.72 -10.82
CA HIS A 63 23.24 -21.15 -11.50
C HIS A 63 23.09 -21.28 -13.02
N GLY A 64 23.10 -20.16 -13.72
CA GLY A 64 22.96 -20.05 -15.17
C GLY A 64 21.54 -19.67 -15.57
N ALA A 65 21.31 -19.61 -16.88
CA ALA A 65 19.99 -19.33 -17.44
C ALA A 65 18.95 -20.37 -16.98
N PRO A 66 17.67 -19.99 -16.82
CA PRO A 66 16.63 -20.91 -16.39
C PRO A 66 16.47 -22.07 -17.38
N PRO A 67 16.31 -23.31 -16.90
CA PRO A 67 16.09 -24.44 -17.79
C PRO A 67 14.65 -24.42 -18.34
N VAL A 68 14.48 -24.97 -19.53
CA VAL A 68 13.20 -24.96 -20.26
C VAL A 68 12.16 -25.91 -19.66
N ASP A 69 12.56 -26.85 -18.80
CA ASP A 69 11.72 -27.91 -18.26
C ASP A 69 11.00 -27.56 -16.95
N ILE A 70 11.10 -26.30 -16.51
CA ILE A 70 10.42 -25.80 -15.30
C ILE A 70 9.66 -24.50 -15.52
N GLY A 71 8.83 -24.19 -14.53
CA GLY A 71 8.08 -22.94 -14.45
C GLY A 71 6.80 -22.97 -15.28
N THR A 72 5.91 -22.05 -14.93
CA THR A 72 4.67 -21.74 -15.62
C THR A 72 4.54 -20.23 -15.79
N PRO A 73 3.74 -19.73 -16.74
CA PRO A 73 3.63 -18.29 -16.99
C PRO A 73 3.33 -17.50 -15.69
N GLY A 74 4.19 -16.54 -15.35
CA GLY A 74 4.13 -15.76 -14.11
C GLY A 74 5.11 -16.18 -13.02
N ASP A 75 5.77 -17.35 -13.15
CA ASP A 75 6.87 -17.75 -12.28
C ASP A 75 8.13 -16.92 -12.58
N VAL A 76 9.04 -16.85 -11.60
CA VAL A 76 10.27 -16.06 -11.70
C VAL A 76 11.49 -16.92 -11.37
N TYR A 77 12.63 -16.60 -11.96
CA TYR A 77 13.89 -17.31 -11.74
C TYR A 77 15.02 -16.32 -11.48
N ILE A 78 15.82 -16.58 -10.44
CA ILE A 78 17.03 -15.81 -10.12
C ILE A 78 18.25 -16.65 -10.50
N ASP A 79 19.03 -16.13 -11.45
CA ASP A 79 20.36 -16.65 -11.76
C ASP A 79 21.34 -16.18 -10.69
N LEU A 80 21.97 -17.15 -10.03
CA LEU A 80 22.94 -16.98 -8.95
C LEU A 80 24.39 -17.08 -9.43
N THR A 81 24.63 -17.12 -10.75
CA THR A 81 25.99 -17.18 -11.30
C THR A 81 26.79 -15.96 -10.82
N PRO A 82 27.94 -16.15 -10.15
CA PRO A 82 28.78 -15.04 -9.73
C PRO A 82 29.12 -14.16 -10.92
N SER A 83 29.05 -12.83 -10.75
CA SER A 83 29.23 -11.80 -11.80
C SER A 83 28.15 -11.70 -12.87
N ALA A 84 27.14 -12.59 -12.87
CA ALA A 84 26.09 -12.62 -13.87
C ALA A 84 24.68 -12.74 -13.26
N TYR A 85 24.47 -12.19 -12.06
CA TYR A 85 23.17 -12.20 -11.40
C TYR A 85 22.10 -11.58 -12.30
N ALA A 86 21.01 -12.33 -12.49
CA ALA A 86 19.92 -11.90 -13.37
C ALA A 86 18.58 -12.41 -12.85
N LEU A 87 17.53 -11.64 -13.14
CA LEU A 87 16.15 -12.02 -12.88
C LEU A 87 15.48 -12.36 -14.20
N TYR A 88 14.73 -13.44 -14.22
CA TYR A 88 13.92 -13.87 -15.35
C TYR A 88 12.47 -14.04 -14.91
N CYS A 89 11.54 -13.86 -15.85
CA CYS A 89 10.13 -14.19 -15.68
C CYS A 89 9.73 -15.20 -16.76
N LYS A 90 8.96 -16.23 -16.40
CA LYS A 90 8.37 -17.13 -17.39
C LYS A 90 7.20 -16.42 -18.06
N CYS A 91 7.35 -16.11 -19.35
CA CYS A 91 6.28 -15.63 -20.21
C CYS A 91 5.50 -16.81 -20.81
N GLU A 92 4.57 -16.54 -21.73
CA GLU A 92 3.79 -17.61 -22.36
C GLU A 92 4.66 -18.53 -23.23
N GLU A 93 5.59 -17.95 -23.99
CA GLU A 93 6.49 -18.71 -24.88
C GLU A 93 7.72 -19.23 -24.14
N ASP A 94 8.46 -18.35 -23.45
CA ASP A 94 9.65 -18.74 -22.71
C ASP A 94 10.06 -17.78 -21.58
N TRP A 95 11.20 -18.04 -20.96
CA TRP A 95 11.82 -17.18 -19.98
C TRP A 95 12.34 -15.89 -20.62
N ALA A 96 11.87 -14.75 -20.12
CA ALA A 96 12.35 -13.43 -20.51
C ALA A 96 13.22 -12.83 -19.40
N LYS A 97 14.37 -12.26 -19.77
CA LYS A 97 15.29 -11.59 -18.84
C LYS A 97 14.78 -10.21 -18.47
N TRP A 98 14.74 -9.91 -17.18
CA TRP A 98 14.39 -8.58 -16.67
C TRP A 98 15.48 -7.58 -17.01
N ALA A 99 15.11 -6.51 -17.73
CA ALA A 99 16.03 -5.45 -18.14
C ALA A 99 16.54 -4.58 -16.98
N GLY A 100 16.05 -4.81 -15.75
CA GLY A 100 16.50 -4.11 -14.55
C GLY A 100 15.67 -2.88 -14.18
N PRO A 101 16.06 -2.19 -13.10
CA PRO A 101 15.28 -1.08 -12.57
C PRO A 101 15.35 0.20 -13.42
N ALA A 102 16.34 0.37 -14.29
CA ALA A 102 16.48 1.57 -15.14
C ALA A 102 15.67 1.50 -16.44
N ALA A 103 15.30 0.29 -16.89
CA ALA A 103 14.61 0.05 -18.16
C ALA A 103 13.36 0.92 -18.36
N ALA A 104 12.98 1.23 -19.59
CA ALA A 104 11.71 1.95 -19.81
C ALA A 104 10.52 1.13 -19.26
N LEU A 105 9.41 1.77 -18.86
CA LEU A 105 8.26 1.01 -18.33
C LEU A 105 7.70 0.01 -19.37
N SER A 106 7.82 0.34 -20.66
CA SER A 106 7.49 -0.54 -21.80
C SER A 106 8.39 -1.76 -21.92
N GLU A 107 9.59 -1.73 -21.33
CA GLU A 107 10.56 -2.83 -21.33
C GLU A 107 10.48 -3.66 -20.04
N VAL A 108 9.71 -3.20 -19.04
CA VAL A 108 9.51 -3.98 -17.83
C VAL A 108 8.56 -5.13 -18.14
N LEU A 109 8.99 -6.34 -17.79
CA LEU A 109 8.20 -7.55 -18.02
C LEU A 109 6.91 -7.50 -17.21
N ALA A 110 5.78 -7.42 -17.91
CA ALA A 110 4.45 -7.55 -17.35
C ALA A 110 4.13 -9.03 -17.06
N HIS A 111 3.27 -9.27 -16.08
CA HIS A 111 2.80 -10.62 -15.78
C HIS A 111 1.95 -11.10 -16.96
N PRO A 112 2.18 -12.32 -17.49
CA PRO A 112 1.51 -12.81 -18.71
C PRO A 112 -0.01 -12.69 -18.64
N HIS A 113 -0.60 -13.12 -17.52
CA HIS A 113 -2.05 -13.05 -17.34
C HIS A 113 -2.60 -11.70 -16.86
N PHE A 114 -1.77 -10.68 -16.58
CA PHE A 114 -2.23 -9.39 -16.07
C PHE A 114 -1.70 -8.19 -16.85
N ALA A 115 -1.11 -8.39 -18.03
CA ALA A 115 -0.56 -7.30 -18.85
C ALA A 115 -1.64 -6.28 -19.26
N ASP A 116 -2.81 -6.76 -19.68
CA ASP A 116 -3.92 -5.92 -20.15
C ASP A 116 -4.88 -5.47 -19.04
N CYS A 117 -4.56 -5.80 -17.78
CA CYS A 117 -5.38 -5.40 -16.66
C CYS A 117 -5.20 -3.92 -16.33
N ARG A 118 -6.28 -3.28 -15.87
CA ARG A 118 -6.22 -1.92 -15.30
C ARG A 118 -5.15 -1.79 -14.20
N GLU A 119 -4.92 -2.87 -13.47
CA GLU A 119 -3.86 -2.99 -12.48
C GLU A 119 -2.73 -3.90 -12.94
N ALA A 120 -2.19 -3.65 -14.14
CA ALA A 120 -1.05 -4.40 -14.66
C ALA A 120 0.05 -4.57 -13.62
N ARG A 121 0.56 -5.80 -13.55
CA ARG A 121 1.57 -6.25 -12.59
C ARG A 121 2.84 -6.52 -13.35
N PHE A 122 3.95 -6.07 -12.79
CA PHE A 122 5.25 -6.07 -13.42
C PHE A 122 6.23 -6.72 -12.47
N VAL A 123 7.15 -7.52 -13.02
CA VAL A 123 8.19 -8.15 -12.23
C VAL A 123 9.12 -7.06 -11.70
N ASN A 124 9.49 -7.17 -10.44
CA ASN A 124 10.43 -6.27 -9.81
C ASN A 124 11.27 -7.01 -8.79
N PHE A 125 12.42 -6.43 -8.48
CA PHE A 125 13.30 -6.91 -7.43
C PHE A 125 13.48 -5.83 -6.37
N HIS A 126 13.10 -6.14 -5.14
CA HIS A 126 13.28 -5.25 -4.00
C HIS A 126 14.47 -5.71 -3.15
N PRO A 127 15.38 -4.80 -2.75
CA PRO A 127 16.55 -5.17 -1.97
C PRO A 127 16.28 -5.82 -0.61
N GLU A 128 15.07 -5.68 -0.07
CA GLU A 128 14.68 -6.27 1.24
C GLU A 128 13.69 -7.44 1.09
N GLU A 129 12.86 -7.43 0.04
CA GLU A 129 11.75 -8.41 -0.12
C GLU A 129 12.04 -9.47 -1.20
N GLY A 130 13.08 -9.27 -2.02
CA GLY A 130 13.43 -10.12 -3.14
C GLY A 130 12.50 -9.90 -4.35
N THR A 131 12.12 -10.97 -5.04
CA THR A 131 11.21 -10.87 -6.20
C THR A 131 9.76 -10.63 -5.77
N GLU A 132 9.08 -9.79 -6.54
CA GLU A 132 7.64 -9.52 -6.38
C GLU A 132 7.01 -9.02 -7.67
N TRP A 133 5.68 -9.10 -7.72
CA TRP A 133 4.85 -8.56 -8.78
C TRP A 133 4.14 -7.28 -8.31
N VAL A 134 4.47 -6.13 -8.89
CA VAL A 134 4.00 -4.82 -8.44
C VAL A 134 3.34 -4.01 -9.54
N CYS A 135 2.48 -3.06 -9.16
CA CYS A 135 1.88 -2.15 -10.13
C CYS A 135 2.88 -1.10 -10.65
N ALA A 136 2.61 -0.54 -11.84
CA ALA A 136 3.42 0.52 -12.45
C ALA A 136 3.71 1.69 -11.48
N ARG A 137 2.71 2.12 -10.70
CA ARG A 137 2.87 3.19 -9.70
C ARG A 137 3.95 2.86 -8.65
N THR A 138 4.04 1.60 -8.21
CA THR A 138 5.06 1.15 -7.26
C THR A 138 6.45 1.19 -7.90
N ILE A 139 6.57 0.77 -9.16
CA ILE A 139 7.82 0.87 -9.94
C ILE A 139 8.25 2.32 -10.06
N SER A 140 7.37 3.22 -10.50
CA SER A 140 7.70 4.66 -10.64
C SER A 140 8.19 5.27 -9.33
N ARG A 141 7.53 4.96 -8.21
CA ARG A 141 7.93 5.44 -6.88
C ARG A 141 9.31 4.90 -6.47
N ARG A 142 9.59 3.61 -6.73
CA ARG A 142 10.88 3.01 -6.41
C ARG A 142 12.01 3.56 -7.28
N ARG A 143 11.75 3.78 -8.57
CA ARG A 143 12.70 4.44 -9.47
C ARG A 143 13.03 5.85 -9.02
N LEU A 144 12.01 6.63 -8.63
CA LEU A 144 12.23 7.96 -8.06
C LEU A 144 13.11 7.88 -6.81
N ALA A 145 12.83 6.95 -5.89
CA ALA A 145 13.65 6.78 -4.69
C ALA A 145 15.11 6.36 -5.02
N LEU A 146 15.32 5.53 -6.04
CA LEU A 146 16.67 5.18 -6.51
C LEU A 146 17.40 6.38 -7.13
N ARG A 147 16.69 7.26 -7.85
CA ARG A 147 17.26 8.51 -8.38
C ARG A 147 17.62 9.50 -7.29
N GLU A 148 16.72 9.70 -6.33
CA GLU A 148 16.96 10.55 -5.16
C GLU A 148 18.14 10.05 -4.31
N ALA A 149 18.38 8.74 -4.29
CA ALA A 149 19.54 8.13 -3.65
C ALA A 149 20.84 8.22 -4.48
N GLY A 150 20.78 8.74 -5.72
CA GLY A 150 21.91 8.75 -6.66
C GLY A 150 22.32 7.37 -7.18
N VAL A 151 21.48 6.35 -6.97
CA VAL A 151 21.72 4.97 -7.43
C VAL A 151 21.34 4.80 -8.90
N LEU A 152 20.28 5.46 -9.34
CA LEU A 152 19.83 5.49 -10.73
C LEU A 152 20.05 6.89 -11.30
N LYS A 153 20.75 7.02 -12.43
CA LYS A 153 20.94 8.31 -13.12
C LYS A 153 19.96 8.44 -14.30
N ASP A 154 19.71 9.68 -14.71
CA ASP A 154 18.80 9.96 -15.83
C ASP A 154 19.37 9.58 -17.21
N SER A 155 20.69 9.41 -17.30
CA SER A 155 21.40 8.99 -18.50
C SER A 155 21.61 7.48 -18.61
N ASP A 156 21.19 6.70 -17.62
CA ASP A 156 21.57 5.29 -17.55
C ASP A 156 20.96 4.52 -18.72
N GLY A 157 21.82 4.05 -19.63
CA GLY A 157 21.41 3.23 -20.76
C GLY A 157 21.02 1.81 -20.33
N ALA A 158 20.48 1.02 -21.26
CA ALA A 158 20.07 -0.36 -20.99
C ALA A 158 21.19 -1.25 -20.41
N ARG A 159 22.46 -0.97 -20.75
CA ARG A 159 23.62 -1.73 -20.26
C ARG A 159 23.91 -1.46 -18.78
N GLU A 160 23.89 -0.20 -18.35
CA GLU A 160 24.08 0.19 -16.95
C GLU A 160 22.93 -0.33 -16.07
N SER A 161 21.74 -0.49 -16.64
CA SER A 161 20.59 -1.12 -15.97
C SER A 161 20.85 -2.57 -15.55
N LEU A 162 21.55 -3.35 -16.37
CA LEU A 162 21.82 -4.77 -16.09
C LEU A 162 22.87 -4.93 -14.99
N ASP A 163 23.93 -4.12 -15.02
CA ASP A 163 24.96 -4.12 -13.98
C ASP A 163 24.36 -3.66 -12.63
N LEU A 164 23.48 -2.66 -12.66
CA LEU A 164 22.73 -2.23 -11.48
C LEU A 164 21.78 -3.33 -10.97
N ALA A 165 21.08 -4.04 -11.86
CA ALA A 165 20.23 -5.17 -11.46
C ALA A 165 21.05 -6.28 -10.78
N SER A 166 22.19 -6.64 -11.37
CA SER A 166 23.13 -7.62 -10.81
C SER A 166 23.61 -7.19 -9.42
N THR A 167 24.00 -5.93 -9.26
CA THR A 167 24.45 -5.34 -7.99
C THR A 167 23.35 -5.40 -6.92
N ILE A 168 22.10 -5.05 -7.27
CA ILE A 168 20.97 -5.10 -6.34
C ILE A 168 20.66 -6.53 -5.90
N ILE A 169 20.68 -7.48 -6.83
CA ILE A 169 20.43 -8.90 -6.54
C ILE A 169 21.54 -9.44 -5.63
N GLN A 170 22.80 -9.15 -5.95
CA GLN A 170 23.94 -9.55 -5.14
C GLN A 170 23.85 -8.99 -3.72
N GLY A 171 23.49 -7.71 -3.56
CA GLY A 171 23.33 -7.09 -2.25
C GLY A 171 22.24 -7.76 -1.39
N TYR A 172 21.12 -8.14 -2.00
CA TYR A 172 20.06 -8.90 -1.33
C TYR A 172 20.55 -10.30 -0.91
N LEU A 173 21.24 -11.02 -1.79
CA LEU A 173 21.74 -12.36 -1.51
C LEU A 173 22.83 -12.38 -0.43
N ALA A 174 23.65 -11.34 -0.36
CA ALA A 174 24.65 -11.16 0.68
C ALA A 174 24.04 -10.81 2.05
N GLY A 175 22.72 -10.59 2.12
CA GLY A 175 22.06 -10.12 3.33
C GLY A 175 22.51 -8.71 3.75
N THR A 176 23.19 -7.98 2.86
CA THR A 176 23.59 -6.61 3.13
C THR A 176 22.34 -5.74 3.02
N PRO A 177 21.85 -5.13 4.12
CA PRO A 177 20.74 -4.21 4.01
C PRO A 177 21.21 -3.06 3.12
N VAL A 178 20.65 -2.95 1.92
CA VAL A 178 20.83 -1.74 1.11
C VAL A 178 20.30 -0.62 1.99
N LYS A 179 21.22 0.24 2.48
CA LYS A 179 20.86 1.35 3.35
C LYS A 179 19.77 2.12 2.63
N ARG A 180 18.55 1.99 3.13
CA ARG A 180 17.42 2.76 2.64
C ARG A 180 17.90 4.20 2.63
N PRO A 181 17.82 4.94 1.50
CA PRO A 181 18.05 6.37 1.55
C PRO A 181 17.19 6.88 2.71
N SER A 182 17.84 7.37 3.76
CA SER A 182 17.14 7.83 4.95
C SER A 182 16.04 8.74 4.46
N SER A 183 14.78 8.42 4.77
CA SER A 183 13.61 9.17 4.28
C SER A 183 13.98 10.64 4.26
N PRO A 184 13.84 11.34 3.11
CA PRO A 184 14.31 12.71 3.01
C PRO A 184 13.81 13.46 4.24
N PRO A 185 14.69 14.15 4.99
CA PRO A 185 14.31 14.81 6.23
C PRO A 185 13.04 15.60 5.94
N PRO A 186 12.01 15.51 6.79
CA PRO A 186 10.71 16.09 6.52
C PRO A 186 10.95 17.51 6.03
N SER A 187 10.62 17.76 4.75
CA SER A 187 10.93 19.01 4.06
C SER A 187 10.70 20.13 5.04
N VAL A 188 11.78 20.73 5.54
CA VAL A 188 11.71 21.94 6.34
C VAL A 188 11.11 22.93 5.37
N ARG A 189 9.78 23.10 5.44
CA ARG A 189 9.09 24.16 4.74
C ARG A 189 9.84 25.40 5.18
N SER A 190 10.65 25.95 4.29
CA SER A 190 11.22 27.27 4.46
C SER A 190 10.06 28.13 4.90
N ALA A 191 10.11 28.58 6.15
CA ALA A 191 9.20 29.56 6.68
C ALA A 191 9.25 30.70 5.67
N ARG A 192 8.17 30.84 4.90
CA ARG A 192 8.04 31.92 3.94
C ARG A 192 8.05 33.18 4.79
N SER A 193 9.19 33.86 4.79
CA SER A 193 9.42 35.12 5.49
C SER A 193 8.30 36.07 5.08
N THR A 194 7.33 36.25 5.96
CA THR A 194 6.40 37.36 5.91
C THR A 194 7.22 38.58 6.30
N THR A 195 7.61 39.37 5.31
CA THR A 195 8.14 40.72 5.52
C THR A 195 7.14 41.51 6.37
N SER A 196 7.49 41.71 7.64
CA SER A 196 6.76 42.55 8.59
C SER A 196 6.93 44.02 8.19
N ARG A 197 5.81 44.67 7.86
CA ARG A 197 5.67 46.13 7.89
C ARG A 197 5.51 46.54 9.35
N GLY A 198 6.17 47.64 9.72
CA GLY A 198 6.64 47.90 11.08
C GLY A 198 5.60 48.33 12.11
N HIS A 199 6.07 48.35 13.35
CA HIS A 199 5.70 49.34 14.35
C HIS A 199 6.86 49.50 15.34
N LYS A 200 7.29 50.75 15.51
CA LYS A 200 8.11 51.21 16.63
C LYS A 200 7.21 51.23 17.87
N ASP A 201 7.73 50.82 19.03
CA ASP A 201 8.02 51.74 20.15
C ASP A 201 8.41 51.01 21.44
N SER A 202 9.59 51.40 21.95
CA SER A 202 9.91 51.75 23.33
C SER A 202 9.97 50.73 24.50
N LYS A 203 11.11 50.87 25.20
CA LYS A 203 11.35 50.84 26.67
C LYS A 203 11.66 49.51 27.39
N ALA A 204 12.96 49.37 27.65
CA ALA A 204 13.65 49.07 28.91
C ALA A 204 12.85 48.62 30.14
N SER A 205 13.28 47.51 30.74
CA SER A 205 13.84 47.49 32.11
C SER A 205 14.37 46.08 32.46
N GLU A 206 15.69 46.02 32.65
CA GLU A 206 16.39 45.50 33.83
C GLU A 206 15.61 44.60 34.82
N ALA A 207 16.10 43.38 35.05
CA ALA A 207 16.31 42.82 36.40
C ALA A 207 16.99 41.45 36.37
N PHE A 208 17.85 41.29 37.36
CA PHE A 208 18.85 40.29 37.61
C PHE A 208 18.44 39.51 38.87
N TYR A 209 18.33 38.18 38.83
CA TYR A 209 18.85 37.21 39.82
C TYR A 209 18.30 35.77 39.57
N PRO A 210 19.06 34.71 39.94
CA PRO A 210 18.73 33.31 39.74
C PRO A 210 18.21 32.63 41.03
N SER A 211 17.56 31.46 40.92
CA SER A 211 17.43 30.55 42.07
C SER A 211 17.05 29.12 41.68
N LYS A 212 17.60 28.21 42.50
CA LYS A 212 17.61 26.76 42.50
C LYS A 212 16.22 26.15 42.74
N ARG A 213 15.98 24.93 42.24
CA ARG A 213 15.45 23.84 43.10
C ARG A 213 15.64 22.45 42.51
N ALA A 214 16.22 21.60 43.35
CA ALA A 214 16.30 20.14 43.22
C ALA A 214 14.94 19.48 43.50
N ARG A 215 14.72 18.27 42.97
CA ARG A 215 14.36 17.10 43.79
C ARG A 215 14.41 15.78 43.00
N THR A 216 15.05 14.83 43.65
CA THR A 216 15.10 13.38 43.48
C THR A 216 13.72 12.72 43.49
N LEU A 217 13.61 11.50 42.94
CA LEU A 217 13.30 10.27 43.70
C LEU A 217 13.39 9.01 42.81
N ALA A 218 13.93 7.96 43.43
CA ALA A 218 14.09 6.60 42.95
C ALA A 218 12.80 5.77 43.11
N SER A 219 12.71 4.60 42.46
CA SER A 219 12.58 3.33 43.19
C SER A 219 12.69 2.14 42.24
N SER A 220 13.43 1.13 42.70
CA SER A 220 13.71 -0.16 42.09
C SER A 220 12.95 -1.24 42.87
N SER A 221 12.31 -2.17 42.17
CA SER A 221 11.56 -3.28 42.77
C SER A 221 12.30 -4.59 42.54
N SER A 222 12.65 -5.27 43.62
CA SER A 222 13.06 -6.67 43.68
C SER A 222 11.84 -7.55 43.95
N VAL A 223 11.80 -8.74 43.35
CA VAL A 223 10.82 -9.79 43.69
C VAL A 223 11.59 -11.06 44.02
N SER A 224 11.33 -11.58 45.22
CA SER A 224 11.88 -12.81 45.77
C SER A 224 10.93 -13.99 45.56
N VAL A 225 11.56 -15.16 45.42
CA VAL A 225 11.02 -16.51 45.34
C VAL A 225 10.52 -17.00 46.71
N ALA A 226 9.44 -17.80 46.75
CA ALA A 226 9.25 -18.81 47.80
C ALA A 226 8.33 -19.97 47.35
N LEU A 227 8.86 -21.18 47.51
CA LEU A 227 8.19 -22.49 47.53
C LEU A 227 7.29 -22.64 48.78
N ALA A 228 6.24 -23.48 48.70
CA ALA A 228 5.91 -24.47 49.74
C ALA A 228 4.89 -25.51 49.25
N ALA A 229 5.01 -26.71 49.81
CA ALA A 229 4.43 -27.96 49.36
C ALA A 229 3.22 -28.45 50.22
N ASN A 230 2.67 -29.58 49.77
CA ASN A 230 1.92 -30.63 50.48
C ASN A 230 0.39 -30.48 50.62
N ARG A 231 -0.37 -31.49 50.16
CA ARG A 231 -0.81 -32.63 51.01
C ARG A 231 -1.91 -33.45 50.33
N ALA A 232 -1.67 -34.75 50.19
CA ALA A 232 -2.64 -35.75 49.74
C ALA A 232 -3.68 -36.09 50.82
N LYS A 233 -4.93 -36.36 50.42
CA LYS A 233 -5.89 -37.23 51.12
C LYS A 233 -6.95 -37.77 50.14
N SER A 234 -7.05 -39.09 50.08
CA SER A 234 -8.01 -39.89 49.34
C SER A 234 -9.42 -39.84 49.96
N LYS A 235 -10.47 -39.72 49.14
CA LYS A 235 -11.85 -40.11 49.51
C LYS A 235 -12.63 -40.54 48.25
N ALA A 236 -13.44 -41.58 48.42
CA ALA A 236 -14.20 -42.34 47.41
C ALA A 236 -15.11 -41.50 46.48
N PRO A 237 -15.49 -42.02 45.30
CA PRO A 237 -16.25 -41.27 44.29
C PRO A 237 -17.75 -41.11 44.66
N PRO A 238 -18.34 -39.92 44.47
CA PRO A 238 -19.77 -39.71 44.58
C PRO A 238 -20.54 -40.14 43.31
N PRO A 239 -21.85 -40.42 43.41
CA PRO A 239 -22.69 -40.86 42.29
C PRO A 239 -22.88 -39.77 41.21
N PRO A 240 -23.18 -40.17 39.95
CA PRO A 240 -23.31 -39.23 38.84
C PRO A 240 -24.48 -38.27 39.05
N SER A 241 -24.16 -36.99 39.13
CA SER A 241 -25.13 -35.88 39.13
C SER A 241 -25.58 -35.57 37.69
N PRO A 242 -26.82 -35.08 37.49
CA PRO A 242 -27.37 -34.77 36.17
C PRO A 242 -26.52 -33.71 35.43
N PRO A 243 -26.56 -33.66 34.09
CA PRO A 243 -25.75 -32.74 33.31
C PRO A 243 -26.05 -31.29 33.74
N TYR A 244 -25.03 -30.70 34.37
CA TYR A 244 -25.02 -29.33 34.84
C TYR A 244 -25.35 -28.39 33.67
N ALA A 245 -26.44 -27.64 33.80
CA ALA A 245 -26.62 -26.41 33.06
C ALA A 245 -25.44 -25.50 33.40
N PHE A 246 -24.56 -25.25 32.44
CA PHE A 246 -23.50 -24.26 32.55
C PHE A 246 -24.15 -22.90 32.84
N ARG A 247 -24.20 -22.51 34.12
CA ARG A 247 -24.36 -21.11 34.48
C ARG A 247 -23.11 -20.40 34.01
N HIS A 248 -23.23 -19.66 32.91
CA HIS A 248 -22.20 -18.75 32.47
C HIS A 248 -21.82 -17.85 33.65
N PRO A 249 -20.52 -17.74 34.01
CA PRO A 249 -20.09 -16.77 35.00
C PRO A 249 -20.53 -15.39 34.52
N SER A 250 -21.25 -14.68 35.38
CA SER A 250 -21.66 -13.31 35.10
C SER A 250 -20.39 -12.51 34.77
N PRO A 251 -20.36 -11.75 33.66
CA PRO A 251 -19.14 -11.08 33.22
C PRO A 251 -18.64 -10.17 34.35
N ASP A 252 -17.36 -10.33 34.67
CA ASP A 252 -16.68 -9.56 35.71
C ASP A 252 -16.81 -8.06 35.34
N PRO A 253 -17.28 -7.18 36.24
CA PRO A 253 -17.44 -5.76 35.95
C PRO A 253 -16.15 -5.10 35.40
N ALA A 254 -14.98 -5.62 35.77
CA ALA A 254 -13.69 -5.18 35.24
C ALA A 254 -13.53 -5.48 33.73
N THR A 255 -13.93 -6.66 33.26
CA THR A 255 -13.93 -7.00 31.82
C THR A 255 -14.88 -6.12 31.02
N THR A 256 -16.02 -5.75 31.61
CA THR A 256 -17.02 -4.89 30.95
C THR A 256 -16.50 -3.46 30.75
N GLN A 257 -15.67 -2.96 31.68
CA GLN A 257 -15.04 -1.65 31.56
C GLN A 257 -13.94 -1.63 30.49
N LEU A 258 -13.13 -2.68 30.43
CA LEU A 258 -12.03 -2.80 29.46
C LEU A 258 -12.54 -2.95 28.02
N GLU A 259 -13.65 -3.67 27.82
CA GLU A 259 -14.34 -3.74 26.52
C GLU A 259 -14.92 -2.39 26.09
N LYS A 260 -15.42 -1.58 27.04
CA LYS A 260 -15.91 -0.22 26.75
C LYS A 260 -14.76 0.70 26.33
N GLU A 261 -13.62 0.64 27.01
CA GLU A 261 -12.43 1.42 26.66
C GLU A 261 -11.85 1.01 25.30
N LEU A 262 -11.82 -0.29 24.99
CA LEU A 262 -11.38 -0.79 23.69
C LEU A 262 -12.29 -0.28 22.56
N LYS A 263 -13.61 -0.32 22.76
CA LYS A 263 -14.59 0.22 21.80
C LYS A 263 -14.45 1.73 21.61
N ALA A 264 -14.17 2.48 22.68
CA ALA A 264 -13.94 3.92 22.62
C ALA A 264 -12.66 4.26 21.83
N LEU A 265 -11.56 3.53 22.07
CA LEU A 265 -10.31 3.70 21.31
C LEU A 265 -10.47 3.34 19.83
N GLN A 266 -11.28 2.33 19.52
CA GLN A 266 -11.56 1.93 18.14
C GLN A 266 -12.40 2.99 17.41
N ALA A 267 -13.37 3.60 18.09
CA ALA A 267 -14.16 4.72 17.56
C ALA A 267 -13.28 5.97 17.32
N ASP A 268 -12.34 6.27 18.21
CA ASP A 268 -11.44 7.41 18.04
C ASP A 268 -10.46 7.22 16.85
N LYS A 269 -9.96 6.00 16.65
CA LYS A 269 -9.15 5.64 15.46
C LYS A 269 -9.93 5.81 14.16
N GLU A 270 -11.19 5.40 14.12
CA GLU A 270 -12.06 5.59 12.96
C GLU A 270 -12.35 7.07 12.69
N LEU A 271 -12.63 7.86 13.74
CA LEU A 271 -12.81 9.31 13.62
C LEU A 271 -11.55 10.00 13.10
N HIS A 272 -10.37 9.59 13.58
CA HIS A 272 -9.11 10.14 13.13
C HIS A 272 -8.79 9.77 11.67
N SER A 273 -9.13 8.56 11.24
CA SER A 273 -9.05 8.09 9.84
C SER A 273 -9.97 8.90 8.92
N LEU A 274 -11.21 9.17 9.35
CA LEU A 274 -12.16 10.00 8.60
C LEU A 274 -11.70 11.45 8.50
N ARG A 275 -11.19 12.04 9.59
CA ARG A 275 -10.60 13.40 9.58
C ARG A 275 -9.41 13.49 8.63
N ARG A 276 -8.57 12.45 8.57
CA ARG A 276 -7.44 12.36 7.64
C ARG A 276 -7.92 12.28 6.19
N ARG A 277 -8.89 11.40 5.88
CA ARG A 277 -9.50 11.32 4.55
C ARG A 277 -10.16 12.63 4.12
N LYS A 278 -10.88 13.32 5.01
CA LYS A 278 -11.44 14.66 4.73
C LYS A 278 -10.34 15.65 4.38
N ARG A 279 -9.25 15.68 5.15
CA ARG A 279 -8.11 16.55 4.90
C ARG A 279 -7.44 16.25 3.55
N ASP A 280 -7.22 14.98 3.25
CA ASP A 280 -6.61 14.55 1.98
C ASP A 280 -7.54 14.87 0.79
N LEU A 281 -8.85 14.69 0.95
CA LEU A 281 -9.84 15.05 -0.06
C LEU A 281 -9.83 16.56 -0.33
N MET A 282 -9.83 17.38 0.73
CA MET A 282 -9.77 18.84 0.63
C MET A 282 -8.43 19.32 0.03
N ALA A 283 -7.32 18.65 0.35
CA ALA A 283 -6.00 18.95 -0.22
C ALA A 283 -5.86 18.48 -1.68
N SER A 284 -6.63 17.47 -2.09
CA SER A 284 -6.67 16.96 -3.46
C SER A 284 -7.59 17.74 -4.40
N LEU A 285 -8.37 18.68 -3.87
CA LEU A 285 -9.10 19.64 -4.71
C LEU A 285 -8.05 20.46 -5.47
N PRO A 286 -8.11 20.50 -6.82
CA PRO A 286 -7.07 21.14 -7.59
C PRO A 286 -6.99 22.61 -7.24
N THR A 287 -5.83 23.06 -6.76
CA THR A 287 -5.46 24.47 -6.80
C THR A 287 -5.17 24.79 -8.26
N VAL A 288 -6.24 25.04 -9.03
CA VAL A 288 -6.13 25.47 -10.42
C VAL A 288 -5.53 26.87 -10.42
N HIS A 289 -4.45 27.06 -11.18
CA HIS A 289 -3.82 28.35 -11.39
C HIS A 289 -4.85 29.48 -11.59
N GLY A 290 -4.96 30.38 -10.60
CA GLY A 290 -5.61 31.67 -10.74
C GLY A 290 -7.09 31.78 -10.35
N PHE A 291 -7.79 30.72 -9.97
CA PHE A 291 -9.18 30.83 -9.49
C PHE A 291 -9.30 30.33 -8.05
N THR A 292 -9.35 31.27 -7.10
CA THR A 292 -9.91 31.03 -5.77
C THR A 292 -11.39 30.71 -5.94
N LEU A 293 -11.85 29.57 -5.40
CA LEU A 293 -13.28 29.33 -5.23
C LEU A 293 -13.86 30.53 -4.48
N SER A 294 -14.95 31.12 -4.99
CA SER A 294 -15.57 32.23 -4.28
C SER A 294 -15.98 31.74 -2.88
N PRO A 295 -15.89 32.60 -1.84
CA PRO A 295 -16.30 32.24 -0.49
C PRO A 295 -17.70 31.62 -0.43
N GLU A 296 -18.62 32.05 -1.30
CA GLU A 296 -19.98 31.53 -1.43
C GLU A 296 -20.04 30.07 -1.90
N LEU A 297 -19.15 29.67 -2.82
CA LEU A 297 -19.09 28.30 -3.34
C LEU A 297 -18.49 27.35 -2.30
N LEU A 298 -17.47 27.80 -1.58
CA LEU A 298 -16.93 27.09 -0.41
C LEU A 298 -17.99 26.93 0.68
N GLN A 299 -18.75 27.98 0.97
CA GLN A 299 -19.84 27.95 1.95
C GLN A 299 -20.99 27.03 1.51
N LYS A 300 -21.31 26.96 0.20
CA LYS A 300 -22.28 25.98 -0.34
C LYS A 300 -21.80 24.54 -0.21
N VAL A 301 -20.55 24.26 -0.52
CA VAL A 301 -19.95 22.93 -0.39
C VAL A 301 -19.90 22.51 1.09
N GLU A 302 -19.54 23.42 1.99
CA GLU A 302 -19.50 23.18 3.43
C GLU A 302 -20.91 23.01 4.02
N LYS A 303 -21.89 23.80 3.56
CA LYS A 303 -23.30 23.65 3.95
C LYS A 303 -23.89 22.32 3.50
N GLU A 304 -23.63 21.89 2.26
CA GLU A 304 -24.05 20.56 1.80
C GLU A 304 -23.31 19.44 2.53
N TYR A 305 -22.01 19.59 2.82
CA TYR A 305 -21.26 18.63 3.63
C TYR A 305 -21.85 18.48 5.05
N ASN A 306 -22.14 19.61 5.72
CA ASN A 306 -22.68 19.64 7.08
C ASN A 306 -24.14 19.18 7.16
N LYS A 307 -24.90 19.27 6.06
CA LYS A 307 -26.26 18.72 5.95
C LYS A 307 -26.28 17.19 6.09
N PHE A 308 -25.20 16.51 5.70
CA PHE A 308 -25.06 15.04 5.82
C PHE A 308 -24.21 14.60 7.02
N HIS A 309 -23.51 15.54 7.67
CA HIS A 309 -22.73 15.32 8.87
C HIS A 309 -23.00 16.42 9.89
N PRO A 310 -24.22 16.51 10.47
CA PRO A 310 -24.49 17.46 11.53
C PRO A 310 -23.50 17.22 12.67
N SER A 311 -22.90 18.29 13.20
CA SER A 311 -21.95 18.24 14.33
C SER A 311 -22.55 17.67 15.63
N ALA A 312 -23.84 17.33 15.64
CA ALA A 312 -24.45 16.44 16.60
C ALA A 312 -24.75 15.12 15.89
N VAL A 313 -23.98 14.07 16.19
CA VAL A 313 -24.26 12.71 15.72
C VAL A 313 -25.44 12.19 16.57
N PRO A 314 -26.68 12.06 16.06
CA PRO A 314 -27.63 11.16 16.70
C PRO A 314 -27.03 9.75 16.59
N SER A 315 -27.15 8.95 17.65
CA SER A 315 -26.63 7.59 17.70
C SER A 315 -27.31 6.72 16.63
N VAL A 316 -26.77 6.73 15.41
CA VAL A 316 -27.21 5.82 14.35
C VAL A 316 -26.81 4.42 14.75
N THR A 317 -27.78 3.53 14.83
CA THR A 317 -27.51 2.15 15.24
C THR A 317 -26.69 1.44 14.15
N PRO A 318 -25.85 0.45 14.51
CA PRO A 318 -25.08 -0.33 13.53
C PRO A 318 -25.94 -1.01 12.44
N ALA A 319 -27.23 -1.24 12.70
CA ALA A 319 -28.20 -1.77 11.74
C ALA A 319 -28.57 -0.73 10.66
N GLU A 320 -28.84 0.51 11.06
CA GLU A 320 -29.14 1.62 10.15
C GLU A 320 -27.92 2.00 9.29
N ALA A 321 -26.71 1.95 9.87
CA ALA A 321 -25.47 2.17 9.13
C ALA A 321 -25.22 1.12 8.03
N LYS A 322 -25.63 -0.13 8.26
CA LYS A 322 -25.54 -1.20 7.24
C LYS A 322 -26.53 -1.00 6.09
N LEU A 323 -27.71 -0.45 6.36
CA LEU A 323 -28.71 -0.13 5.34
C LEU A 323 -28.35 1.11 4.51
N ALA A 324 -27.69 2.11 5.09
CA ALA A 324 -27.31 3.34 4.38
C ALA A 324 -26.05 3.21 3.49
N LEU A 325 -25.19 2.21 3.76
CA LEU A 325 -23.90 2.07 3.07
C LEU A 325 -24.00 1.77 1.56
N PRO A 326 -24.91 0.89 1.10
CA PRO A 326 -25.11 0.65 -0.33
C PRO A 326 -25.60 1.89 -1.09
N GLU A 327 -26.51 2.67 -0.50
CA GLU A 327 -27.04 3.89 -1.10
C GLU A 327 -25.94 4.96 -1.21
N LEU A 328 -25.11 5.11 -0.18
CA LEU A 328 -23.97 6.04 -0.20
C LEU A 328 -22.94 5.65 -1.27
N ARG A 329 -22.66 4.34 -1.43
CA ARG A 329 -21.79 3.83 -2.50
C ARG A 329 -22.37 4.15 -3.88
N CYS A 330 -23.67 3.92 -4.09
CA CYS A 330 -24.35 4.24 -5.34
C CYS A 330 -24.22 5.73 -5.69
N ARG A 331 -24.43 6.63 -4.73
CA ARG A 331 -24.33 8.09 -4.94
C ARG A 331 -22.89 8.53 -5.23
N VAL A 332 -21.89 7.95 -4.57
CA VAL A 332 -20.47 8.21 -4.87
C VAL A 332 -20.12 7.78 -6.30
N ASP A 333 -20.62 6.64 -6.76
CA ASP A 333 -20.34 6.16 -8.11
C ASP A 333 -21.09 6.97 -9.18
N GLN A 334 -22.31 7.45 -8.89
CA GLN A 334 -23.00 8.43 -9.74
C GLN A 334 -22.22 9.75 -9.84
N ALA A 335 -21.70 10.27 -8.73
CA ALA A 335 -20.89 11.48 -8.71
C ALA A 335 -19.59 11.32 -9.52
N LYS A 336 -18.92 10.15 -9.45
CA LYS A 336 -17.75 9.84 -10.28
C LYS A 336 -18.09 9.81 -11.77
N LYS A 337 -19.22 9.19 -12.14
CA LYS A 337 -19.69 9.15 -13.53
C LYS A 337 -19.99 10.56 -14.07
N ALA A 338 -20.66 11.40 -13.27
CA ALA A 338 -20.92 12.79 -13.63
C ALA A 338 -19.63 13.59 -13.83
N LEU A 339 -18.64 13.43 -12.94
CA LEU A 339 -17.34 14.09 -13.07
C LEU A 339 -16.59 13.67 -14.34
N LEU A 340 -16.61 12.37 -14.67
CA LEU A 340 -16.03 11.84 -15.91
C LEU A 340 -16.72 12.42 -17.16
N ALA A 341 -18.05 12.50 -17.16
CA ALA A 341 -18.81 13.10 -18.26
C ALA A 341 -18.45 14.59 -18.46
N THR A 342 -18.28 15.35 -17.37
CA THR A 342 -17.84 16.75 -17.45
C THR A 342 -16.42 16.89 -18.00
N LYS A 343 -15.49 15.99 -17.62
CA LYS A 343 -14.13 15.97 -18.18
C LYS A 343 -14.14 15.70 -19.69
N MET A 344 -14.92 14.72 -20.14
CA MET A 344 -15.08 14.41 -21.57
C MET A 344 -15.61 15.61 -22.37
N LYS A 345 -16.66 16.27 -21.86
CA LYS A 345 -17.22 17.48 -22.51
C LYS A 345 -16.20 18.61 -22.59
N ARG A 346 -15.35 18.77 -21.57
CA ARG A 346 -14.29 19.79 -21.56
C ARG A 346 -13.22 19.49 -22.60
N THR A 347 -12.75 18.24 -22.70
CA THR A 347 -11.75 17.85 -23.71
C THR A 347 -12.28 18.04 -25.12
N GLU A 348 -13.55 17.74 -25.36
CA GLU A 348 -14.20 17.99 -26.65
C GLU A 348 -14.27 19.49 -26.97
N ALA A 349 -14.64 20.33 -25.99
CA ALA A 349 -14.66 21.78 -26.17
C ALA A 349 -13.25 22.37 -26.44
N GLU A 350 -12.22 21.83 -25.79
CA GLU A 350 -10.82 22.23 -26.02
C GLU A 350 -10.36 21.84 -27.44
N LYS A 351 -10.78 20.67 -27.95
CA LYS A 351 -10.54 20.24 -29.33
C LYS A 351 -11.22 21.15 -30.35
N GLN A 352 -12.50 21.45 -30.16
CA GLN A 352 -13.25 22.37 -31.04
C GLN A 352 -12.64 23.78 -31.05
N LEU A 353 -12.14 24.26 -29.91
CA LEU A 353 -11.43 25.54 -29.83
C LEU A 353 -10.11 25.50 -30.61
N ALA A 354 -9.37 24.40 -30.55
CA ALA A 354 -8.13 24.23 -31.32
C ALA A 354 -8.39 24.20 -32.83
N GLU A 355 -9.40 23.47 -33.29
CA GLU A 355 -9.82 23.43 -34.70
C GLU A 355 -10.23 24.82 -35.21
N ARG A 356 -10.98 25.58 -34.40
CA ARG A 356 -11.38 26.94 -34.75
C ARG A 356 -10.19 27.90 -34.85
N ARG A 357 -9.18 27.74 -34.00
CA ARG A 357 -7.92 28.51 -34.08
C ARG A 357 -7.17 28.20 -35.38
N GLN A 358 -7.01 26.93 -35.71
CA GLN A 358 -6.37 26.51 -36.96
C GLN A 358 -7.08 27.07 -38.20
N TRP A 359 -8.42 27.07 -38.19
CA TRP A 359 -9.22 27.67 -39.27
C TRP A 359 -9.00 29.17 -39.40
N CYS A 360 -8.99 29.92 -38.29
CA CYS A 360 -8.71 31.35 -38.30
C CYS A 360 -7.31 31.67 -38.84
N ASP A 361 -6.30 30.88 -38.46
CA ASP A 361 -4.93 31.07 -38.95
C ASP A 361 -4.81 30.76 -40.45
N ALA A 362 -5.53 29.74 -40.94
CA ALA A 362 -5.59 29.43 -42.37
C ALA A 362 -6.24 30.56 -43.21
N ILE A 363 -7.24 31.27 -42.68
CA ILE A 363 -7.82 32.45 -43.35
C ILE A 363 -6.82 33.60 -43.40
N ARG A 364 -6.11 33.85 -42.30
CA ARG A 364 -5.08 34.90 -42.24
C ARG A 364 -3.93 34.67 -43.20
N GLN A 365 -3.57 33.42 -43.47
CA GLN A 365 -2.52 33.09 -44.45
C GLN A 365 -2.95 33.28 -45.91
N LYS A 366 -4.27 33.32 -46.17
CA LYS A 366 -4.83 33.51 -47.52
C LYS A 366 -5.17 34.97 -47.85
N SER A 367 -5.18 35.84 -46.84
CA SER A 367 -5.41 37.28 -46.98
C SER A 367 -4.07 38.00 -47.00
#